data_AF-A0A6U2PSD7-F1
#
_entry.id   AF-A0A6U2PSD7-F1
#
_cell.length_a   1.000
_cell.length_b   1.000
_cell.length_c   1.000
_cell.angle_alpha   90.00
_cell.angle_beta   90.00
_cell.angle_gamma   90.00
#
_symmetry.space_group_name_H-M   'P 1'
#
loop_
_entity.id
_entity.type
_entity.pdbx_description
1 polymer ?
#
loop_
_entity_poly.entity_id
_entity_poly.type
_entity_poly.pdbx_seq_one_letter_code
_entity_poly.pdbx_strand_id
1 'polypeptide(L)'
;SRNHAVIKIQCWWLDKVHWQRIVKQIIEKEQHHRMLYERKLAAKQASIKKLQSLKDKAVSGAIFSEKQFIIKRMFHRRREIVKIQSRWRSYLAFLVLEDKHKRLQNWKFFFRLVFLQRRVQNAVVIQRSVLRFLWKKERICAAVKIQCAFRTYHSINSFQLLLLDLKNISAQKIQRCYWVYCGRCYRKCMRAALEQSTRMIQKAYRRHQALNTAHYRRRKELAMAICEKEKLKKELVWRRHEKRLRDLFASRDNRAAAAIQRSYRSHLTQVREERKAILLVRVEDQKRQTEEDRRNRVIEKKRVKDSLLRSKLRKALETARQIVYWKSERIENNANTGQSHCDHGFGPFTKIKNVSPLKRKNEKVTVDSLKQYKWFNIRLERTMYRFGMDPADILRLHDTSFAGLDFLGEDSVNVADFFEFIGEPCSKFSAWLFSCAHLDGKTSFNFTEYTNLVALVCLMGRDDLLRLLFCSVDQEKNTFLSKEQWMEFVSIMTEYETITHATKSAIRAFERYGEVYGYDRKHKLFFDGFKKILQPFPFVAFPIFRLQAKIKEKHFGEKYWKAISTKLSKD
;
A
#
# COMPACT_ATOMS: atom_id res chain seq x y z
N SER A 1 -18.51 -38.54 -100.12
CA SER A 1 -18.43 -38.77 -98.66
C SER A 1 -17.01 -38.73 -98.10
N ARG A 2 -15.99 -39.31 -98.77
CA ARG A 2 -14.59 -39.32 -98.27
C ARG A 2 -13.96 -37.93 -98.06
N ASN A 3 -14.16 -36.96 -98.97
CA ASN A 3 -13.60 -35.62 -98.82
C ASN A 3 -14.17 -34.84 -97.62
N HIS A 4 -15.42 -35.13 -97.23
CA HIS A 4 -16.07 -34.46 -96.11
C HIS A 4 -15.55 -34.97 -94.75
N ALA A 5 -15.12 -36.23 -94.68
CA ALA A 5 -14.49 -36.80 -93.50
C ALA A 5 -13.05 -36.27 -93.31
N VAL A 6 -12.30 -36.11 -94.40
CA VAL A 6 -10.94 -35.54 -94.36
C VAL A 6 -10.95 -34.09 -93.88
N ILE A 7 -11.90 -33.28 -94.36
CA ILE A 7 -12.05 -31.88 -93.92
C ILE A 7 -12.43 -31.80 -92.43
N LYS A 8 -13.35 -32.66 -91.94
CA LYS A 8 -13.70 -32.68 -90.50
C LYS A 8 -12.53 -33.12 -89.61
N ILE A 9 -11.71 -34.08 -90.06
CA ILE A 9 -10.51 -34.51 -89.33
C ILE A 9 -9.45 -33.40 -89.33
N GLN A 10 -9.26 -32.70 -90.45
CA GLN A 10 -8.34 -31.55 -90.54
C GLN A 10 -8.81 -30.38 -89.67
N CYS A 11 -10.10 -30.04 -89.65
CA CYS A 11 -10.65 -29.02 -88.76
C CYS A 11 -10.49 -29.39 -87.27
N TRP A 12 -10.72 -30.65 -86.90
CA TRP A 12 -10.56 -31.12 -85.52
C TRP A 12 -9.09 -31.14 -85.08
N TRP A 13 -8.17 -31.48 -85.99
CA TRP A 13 -6.74 -31.46 -85.73
C TRP A 13 -6.20 -30.03 -85.62
N LEU A 14 -6.67 -29.11 -86.48
CA LEU A 14 -6.36 -27.69 -86.39
C LEU A 14 -6.88 -27.06 -85.10
N ASP A 15 -8.07 -27.43 -84.63
CA ASP A 15 -8.59 -27.01 -83.32
C ASP A 15 -7.72 -27.52 -82.17
N LYS A 16 -7.25 -28.77 -82.23
CA LYS A 16 -6.37 -29.32 -81.19
C LYS A 16 -5.01 -28.60 -81.13
N VAL A 17 -4.41 -28.29 -82.28
CA VAL A 17 -3.14 -27.54 -82.36
C VAL A 17 -3.33 -26.08 -81.93
N HIS A 18 -4.45 -25.46 -82.30
CA HIS A 18 -4.79 -24.10 -81.88
C HIS A 18 -5.01 -24.04 -80.36
N TRP A 19 -5.67 -25.05 -79.80
CA TRP A 19 -5.88 -25.16 -78.36
C TRP A 19 -4.59 -25.42 -77.58
N GLN A 20 -3.69 -26.23 -78.12
CA GLN A 20 -2.35 -26.41 -77.54
C GLN A 20 -1.54 -25.10 -77.55
N ARG A 21 -1.64 -24.28 -78.60
CA ARG A 21 -1.01 -22.95 -78.63
C ARG A 21 -1.60 -22.00 -77.59
N ILE A 22 -2.92 -21.98 -77.45
CA ILE A 22 -3.59 -21.12 -76.45
C ILE A 22 -3.24 -21.55 -75.03
N VAL A 23 -3.26 -22.85 -74.74
CA VAL A 23 -2.84 -23.40 -73.44
C VAL A 23 -1.38 -23.06 -73.15
N LYS A 24 -0.49 -23.19 -74.14
CA LYS A 24 0.92 -22.81 -74.00
C LYS A 24 1.07 -21.32 -73.69
N GLN A 25 0.36 -20.44 -74.38
CA GLN A 25 0.38 -19.00 -74.12
C GLN A 25 -0.18 -18.63 -72.73
N ILE A 26 -1.20 -19.34 -72.25
CA ILE A 26 -1.74 -19.15 -70.91
C ILE A 26 -0.71 -19.56 -69.86
N ILE A 27 -0.06 -20.71 -70.03
CA ILE A 27 0.99 -21.19 -69.13
C ILE A 27 2.18 -20.21 -69.12
N GLU A 28 2.62 -19.71 -70.27
CA GLU A 28 3.70 -18.73 -70.37
C GLU A 28 3.32 -17.40 -69.69
N LYS A 29 2.08 -16.91 -69.86
CA LYS A 29 1.58 -15.72 -69.15
C LYS A 29 1.51 -15.94 -67.64
N GLU A 30 1.07 -17.11 -67.19
CA GLU A 30 0.99 -17.44 -65.77
C GLU A 30 2.40 -17.54 -65.14
N GLN A 31 3.35 -18.17 -65.83
CA GLN A 31 4.75 -18.20 -65.43
C GLN A 31 5.36 -16.78 -65.36
N HIS A 32 5.04 -15.93 -66.33
CA HIS A 32 5.47 -14.52 -66.32
C HIS A 32 4.90 -13.76 -65.12
N HIS A 33 3.60 -13.90 -64.85
CA HIS A 33 2.97 -13.29 -63.67
C HIS A 33 3.55 -13.81 -62.35
N ARG A 34 3.86 -15.10 -62.27
CA ARG A 34 4.51 -15.71 -61.11
C ARG A 34 5.91 -15.13 -60.88
N MET A 35 6.72 -15.00 -61.94
CA MET A 35 8.03 -14.34 -61.86
C MET A 35 7.93 -12.88 -61.38
N LEU A 36 6.97 -12.10 -61.92
CA LEU A 36 6.76 -10.71 -61.49
C LEU A 36 6.33 -10.63 -60.02
N TYR A 37 5.51 -11.58 -59.56
CA TYR A 37 5.10 -11.66 -58.16
C TYR A 37 6.28 -11.99 -57.25
N GLU A 38 7.11 -12.97 -57.62
CA GLU A 38 8.31 -13.36 -56.87
C GLU A 38 9.33 -12.20 -56.79
N ARG A 39 9.52 -11.45 -57.89
CA ARG A 39 10.34 -10.22 -57.88
C ARG A 39 9.79 -9.16 -56.92
N LYS A 40 8.47 -8.92 -56.91
CA LYS A 40 7.84 -7.97 -55.97
C LYS A 40 7.95 -8.44 -54.53
N LEU A 41 7.86 -9.74 -54.28
CA LEU A 41 8.01 -10.32 -52.95
C LEU A 41 9.46 -10.19 -52.45
N ALA A 42 10.43 -10.50 -53.30
CA ALA A 42 11.85 -10.33 -53.01
C ALA A 42 12.21 -8.86 -52.72
N ALA A 43 11.69 -7.92 -53.52
CA ALA A 43 11.86 -6.49 -53.29
C ALA A 43 11.30 -6.05 -51.93
N LYS A 44 10.08 -6.49 -51.57
CA LYS A 44 9.49 -6.21 -50.25
C LYS A 44 10.30 -6.82 -49.11
N GLN A 45 10.79 -8.05 -49.26
CA GLN A 45 11.65 -8.69 -48.26
C GLN A 45 12.97 -7.94 -48.08
N ALA A 46 13.58 -7.45 -49.16
CA ALA A 46 14.76 -6.60 -49.12
C ALA A 46 14.49 -5.27 -48.40
N SER A 47 13.35 -4.61 -48.67
CA SER A 47 12.94 -3.39 -47.94
C SER A 47 12.72 -3.65 -46.46
N ILE A 48 12.11 -4.77 -46.08
CA ILE A 48 11.91 -5.16 -44.68
C ILE A 48 13.26 -5.38 -43.99
N LYS A 49 14.19 -6.11 -44.62
CA LYS A 49 15.55 -6.31 -44.08
C LYS A 49 16.30 -4.99 -43.93
N LYS A 50 16.15 -4.05 -44.87
CA LYS A 50 16.72 -2.70 -44.78
C LYS A 50 16.12 -1.88 -43.63
N LEU A 51 14.80 -1.98 -43.40
CA LEU A 51 14.14 -1.31 -42.27
C LEU A 51 14.51 -1.93 -40.92
N GLN A 52 14.68 -3.25 -40.86
CA GLN A 52 15.16 -3.95 -39.67
C GLN A 52 16.60 -3.54 -39.35
N SER A 53 17.51 -3.51 -40.34
CA SER A 53 18.88 -3.07 -40.09
C SER A 53 18.97 -1.59 -39.68
N LEU A 54 18.11 -0.71 -40.20
CA LEU A 54 18.00 0.68 -39.76
C LEU A 54 17.46 0.79 -38.32
N LYS A 55 16.45 -0.02 -37.98
CA LYS A 55 15.90 -0.09 -36.61
C LYS A 55 16.93 -0.62 -35.63
N ASP A 56 17.67 -1.66 -36.00
CA ASP A 56 18.71 -2.24 -35.16
C ASP A 56 19.90 -1.27 -35.01
N LYS A 57 20.25 -0.50 -36.05
CA LYS A 57 21.23 0.60 -35.96
C LYS A 57 20.74 1.76 -35.08
N ALA A 58 19.45 2.12 -35.14
CA ALA A 58 18.88 3.19 -34.32
C ALA A 58 18.76 2.77 -32.84
N VAL A 59 18.34 1.53 -32.58
CA VAL A 59 18.22 0.96 -31.24
C VAL A 59 19.59 0.69 -30.64
N SER A 60 20.55 0.15 -31.39
CA SER A 60 21.93 0.01 -30.92
C SER A 60 22.61 1.36 -30.73
N GLY A 61 22.37 2.35 -31.59
CA GLY A 61 22.87 3.72 -31.43
C GLY A 61 22.30 4.44 -30.20
N ALA A 62 20.99 4.30 -29.92
CA ALA A 62 20.35 4.88 -28.73
C ALA A 62 20.78 4.17 -27.44
N ILE A 63 20.85 2.83 -27.45
CA ILE A 63 21.32 2.05 -26.30
C ILE A 63 22.82 2.31 -26.08
N PHE A 64 23.62 2.46 -27.14
CA PHE A 64 25.04 2.77 -27.04
C PHE A 64 25.28 4.20 -26.57
N SER A 65 24.51 5.20 -27.03
CA SER A 65 24.64 6.59 -26.56
C SER A 65 24.19 6.73 -25.10
N GLU A 66 23.13 6.03 -24.68
CA GLU A 66 22.64 6.05 -23.31
C GLU A 66 23.57 5.26 -22.36
N LYS A 67 24.10 4.10 -22.81
CA LYS A 67 25.17 3.40 -22.08
C LYS A 67 26.44 4.22 -22.00
N GLN A 68 26.89 4.86 -23.09
CA GLN A 68 28.04 5.78 -23.10
C GLN A 68 27.82 6.96 -22.17
N PHE A 69 26.61 7.52 -22.11
CA PHE A 69 26.27 8.61 -21.20
C PHE A 69 26.31 8.17 -19.73
N ILE A 70 25.73 7.02 -19.41
CA ILE A 70 25.77 6.42 -18.06
C ILE A 70 27.20 6.07 -17.67
N ILE A 71 27.96 5.45 -18.57
CA ILE A 71 29.36 5.08 -18.37
C ILE A 71 30.22 6.34 -18.20
N LYS A 72 30.09 7.38 -19.04
CA LYS A 72 30.80 8.66 -18.86
C LYS A 72 30.45 9.33 -17.54
N ARG A 73 29.19 9.27 -17.09
CA ARG A 73 28.75 9.83 -15.80
C ARG A 73 29.28 9.03 -14.61
N MET A 74 29.33 7.71 -14.73
CA MET A 74 29.97 6.82 -13.75
C MET A 74 31.48 7.02 -13.70
N PHE A 75 32.15 7.13 -14.85
CA PHE A 75 33.58 7.43 -14.94
C PHE A 75 33.87 8.82 -14.41
N HIS A 76 33.03 9.82 -14.67
CA HIS A 76 33.21 11.15 -14.09
C HIS A 76 33.07 11.11 -12.57
N ARG A 77 32.05 10.44 -12.02
CA ARG A 77 31.93 10.23 -10.57
C ARG A 77 33.09 9.43 -9.99
N ARG A 78 33.55 8.37 -10.65
CA ARG A 78 34.74 7.61 -10.23
C ARG A 78 36.01 8.44 -10.34
N ARG A 79 36.17 9.27 -11.37
CA ARG A 79 37.33 10.14 -11.56
C ARG A 79 37.34 11.28 -10.54
N GLU A 80 36.18 11.82 -10.17
CA GLU A 80 36.05 12.78 -9.07
C GLU A 80 36.28 12.10 -7.72
N ILE A 81 35.75 10.91 -7.47
CA ILE A 81 36.04 10.13 -6.25
C ILE A 81 37.53 9.76 -6.17
N VAL A 82 38.15 9.35 -7.29
CA VAL A 82 39.58 9.01 -7.37
C VAL A 82 40.44 10.26 -7.25
N LYS A 83 40.03 11.43 -7.79
CA LYS A 83 40.71 12.71 -7.52
C LYS A 83 40.60 13.11 -6.06
N ILE A 84 39.43 12.93 -5.44
CA ILE A 84 39.22 13.20 -4.01
C ILE A 84 40.07 12.25 -3.16
N GLN A 85 40.07 10.96 -3.49
CA GLN A 85 40.87 9.94 -2.81
C GLN A 85 42.36 10.09 -3.06
N SER A 86 42.78 10.48 -4.26
CA SER A 86 44.18 10.79 -4.61
C SER A 86 44.63 12.04 -3.89
N ARG A 87 43.86 13.13 -3.89
CA ARG A 87 44.16 14.32 -3.08
C ARG A 87 44.20 14.00 -1.60
N TRP A 88 43.31 13.15 -1.11
CA TRP A 88 43.28 12.72 0.29
C TRP A 88 44.47 11.81 0.63
N ARG A 89 44.89 10.92 -0.28
CA ARG A 89 46.06 10.05 -0.12
C ARG A 89 47.37 10.81 -0.28
N SER A 90 47.48 11.76 -1.20
CA SER A 90 48.62 12.68 -1.30
C SER A 90 48.70 13.59 -0.08
N TYR A 91 47.56 14.02 0.46
CA TYR A 91 47.48 14.77 1.71
C TYR A 91 47.87 13.92 2.91
N LEU A 92 47.43 12.66 2.98
CA LEU A 92 47.87 11.73 4.02
C LEU A 92 49.33 11.32 3.88
N ALA A 93 49.81 11.06 2.67
CA ALA A 93 51.21 10.74 2.41
C ALA A 93 52.11 11.92 2.75
N PHE A 94 51.67 13.16 2.46
CA PHE A 94 52.32 14.38 2.93
C PHE A 94 52.34 14.48 4.47
N LEU A 95 51.24 14.11 5.14
CA LEU A 95 51.14 14.08 6.61
C LEU A 95 51.90 12.91 7.27
N VAL A 96 52.20 11.84 6.53
CA VAL A 96 52.94 10.65 7.02
C VAL A 96 54.44 10.79 6.73
N LEU A 97 54.83 11.48 5.64
CA LEU A 97 56.24 11.77 5.33
C LEU A 97 56.78 12.95 6.13
N GLU A 98 55.93 13.91 6.55
CA GLU A 98 56.30 14.87 7.59
C GLU A 98 55.85 14.33 8.96
N ASP A 99 56.72 13.57 9.62
CA ASP A 99 56.52 12.98 10.94
C ASP A 99 56.35 14.03 12.06
N LYS A 100 55.24 14.77 12.04
CA LYS A 100 54.84 15.71 13.09
C LYS A 100 53.33 15.71 13.30
N HIS A 101 52.93 14.85 14.22
CA HIS A 101 51.60 14.61 14.78
C HIS A 101 50.82 15.83 15.36
N LYS A 102 51.29 17.08 15.18
CA LYS A 102 50.73 18.29 15.84
C LYS A 102 49.73 19.12 15.04
N ARG A 103 49.48 18.86 13.74
CA ARG A 103 48.60 19.73 12.91
C ARG A 103 47.20 19.19 12.60
N LEU A 104 46.84 17.97 12.98
CA LEU A 104 45.46 17.46 12.90
C LEU A 104 44.45 18.21 13.79
N GLN A 105 44.92 19.01 14.75
CA GLN A 105 44.06 19.91 15.55
C GLN A 105 43.62 21.18 14.78
N ASN A 106 44.23 21.53 13.64
CA ASN A 106 43.93 22.78 12.94
C ASN A 106 42.81 22.70 11.89
N TRP A 107 42.28 21.52 11.58
CA TRP A 107 41.08 21.40 10.73
C TRP A 107 39.83 21.96 11.42
N LYS A 108 39.72 21.77 12.74
CA LYS A 108 38.73 22.46 13.57
C LYS A 108 38.94 23.97 13.59
N PHE A 109 40.17 24.45 13.42
CA PHE A 109 40.52 25.88 13.45
C PHE A 109 40.15 26.59 12.14
N PHE A 110 40.40 25.98 10.97
CA PHE A 110 40.07 26.56 9.67
C PHE A 110 38.56 26.63 9.42
N PHE A 111 37.82 25.56 9.73
CA PHE A 111 36.35 25.57 9.70
C PHE A 111 35.77 26.48 10.78
N ARG A 112 36.43 26.62 11.94
CA ARG A 112 36.07 27.64 12.92
C ARG A 112 36.28 29.04 12.38
N LEU A 113 37.39 29.37 11.70
CA LEU A 113 37.68 30.74 11.26
C LEU A 113 36.68 31.28 10.22
N VAL A 114 36.39 30.52 9.17
CA VAL A 114 35.47 30.95 8.09
C VAL A 114 34.02 31.07 8.61
N PHE A 115 33.60 30.21 9.54
CA PHE A 115 32.28 30.31 10.18
C PHE A 115 32.26 31.31 11.35
N LEU A 116 33.38 31.53 12.05
CA LEU A 116 33.50 32.54 13.11
C LEU A 116 33.43 33.94 12.52
N GLN A 117 33.99 34.20 11.34
CA GLN A 117 33.96 35.55 10.74
C GLN A 117 32.52 36.04 10.48
N ARG A 118 31.62 35.14 10.03
CA ARG A 118 30.17 35.40 9.89
C ARG A 118 29.40 35.34 11.21
N ARG A 119 29.85 34.55 12.19
CA ARG A 119 29.26 34.53 13.55
C ARG A 119 29.65 35.74 14.38
N VAL A 120 30.86 36.30 14.23
CA VAL A 120 31.35 37.45 14.99
C VAL A 120 30.63 38.71 14.55
N GLN A 121 30.40 38.93 13.25
CA GLN A 121 29.61 40.08 12.79
C GLN A 121 28.16 40.05 13.31
N ASN A 122 27.49 38.89 13.22
CA ASN A 122 26.11 38.74 13.72
C ASN A 122 26.03 38.68 15.25
N ALA A 123 27.00 38.06 15.92
CA ALA A 123 27.08 38.02 17.37
C ALA A 123 27.41 39.40 17.93
N VAL A 124 28.25 40.23 17.30
CA VAL A 124 28.52 41.60 17.75
C VAL A 124 27.26 42.47 17.63
N VAL A 125 26.47 42.33 16.57
CA VAL A 125 25.19 43.06 16.42
C VAL A 125 24.18 42.61 17.48
N ILE A 126 24.02 41.30 17.69
CA ILE A 126 23.06 40.75 18.66
C ILE A 126 23.55 40.98 20.10
N GLN A 127 24.84 40.87 20.38
CA GLN A 127 25.45 41.15 21.68
C GLN A 127 25.33 42.64 21.99
N ARG A 128 25.46 43.55 21.02
CA ARG A 128 25.15 44.99 21.23
C ARG A 128 23.68 45.26 21.54
N SER A 129 22.75 44.50 20.96
CA SER A 129 21.30 44.66 21.20
C SER A 129 20.86 44.04 22.53
N VAL A 130 21.40 42.86 22.87
CA VAL A 130 21.16 42.15 24.12
C VAL A 130 21.88 42.83 25.29
N LEU A 131 23.11 43.34 25.10
CA LEU A 131 23.77 44.18 26.09
C LEU A 131 22.97 45.45 26.34
N ARG A 132 22.45 46.14 25.31
CA ARG A 132 21.58 47.32 25.51
C ARG A 132 20.31 46.99 26.31
N PHE A 133 19.68 45.86 26.03
CA PHE A 133 18.46 45.42 26.71
C PHE A 133 18.72 44.96 28.15
N LEU A 134 19.77 44.16 28.37
CA LEU A 134 20.16 43.67 29.69
C LEU A 134 20.80 44.76 30.55
N TRP A 135 21.61 45.66 29.98
CA TRP A 135 22.11 46.84 30.71
C TRP A 135 20.97 47.72 31.22
N LYS A 136 19.90 47.92 30.44
CA LYS A 136 18.77 48.74 30.86
C LYS A 136 18.00 48.07 32.02
N LYS A 137 17.80 46.76 31.96
CA LYS A 137 17.06 46.00 32.98
C LYS A 137 17.89 45.72 34.24
N GLU A 138 19.17 45.41 34.09
CA GLU A 138 20.11 45.22 35.19
C GLU A 138 20.53 46.54 35.84
N ARG A 139 20.64 47.68 35.13
CA ARG A 139 20.85 48.99 35.81
C ARG A 139 19.68 49.34 36.72
N ILE A 140 18.44 49.04 36.34
CA ILE A 140 17.26 49.32 37.18
C ILE A 140 17.26 48.39 38.40
N CYS A 141 17.49 47.09 38.22
CA CYS A 141 17.54 46.14 39.35
C CYS A 141 18.78 46.33 40.25
N ALA A 142 19.94 46.67 39.68
CA ALA A 142 21.17 46.95 40.41
C ALA A 142 21.08 48.30 41.11
N ALA A 143 20.53 49.36 40.50
CA ALA A 143 20.32 50.64 41.18
C ALA A 143 19.40 50.49 42.40
N VAL A 144 18.32 49.71 42.30
CA VAL A 144 17.42 49.42 43.43
C VAL A 144 18.13 48.61 44.51
N LYS A 145 18.89 47.57 44.14
CA LYS A 145 19.64 46.75 45.11
C LYS A 145 20.82 47.50 45.76
N ILE A 146 21.50 48.36 45.02
CA ILE A 146 22.59 49.22 45.50
C ILE A 146 22.01 50.31 46.40
N GLN A 147 20.86 50.91 46.08
CA GLN A 147 20.17 51.85 46.97
C GLN A 147 19.70 51.18 48.27
N CYS A 148 19.24 49.93 48.22
CA CYS A 148 18.90 49.17 49.43
C CYS A 148 20.13 48.79 50.26
N ALA A 149 21.24 48.40 49.62
CA ALA A 149 22.49 48.04 50.30
C ALA A 149 23.24 49.25 50.88
N PHE A 150 23.24 50.38 50.17
CA PHE A 150 23.89 51.63 50.62
C PHE A 150 23.18 52.26 51.83
N ARG A 151 21.87 52.02 51.97
CA ARG A 151 21.08 52.44 53.14
C ARG A 151 21.34 51.62 54.40
N THR A 152 22.08 50.51 54.31
CA THR A 152 22.18 49.54 55.41
C THR A 152 23.61 49.12 55.78
N TYR A 153 24.66 49.61 55.11
CA TYR A 153 26.01 49.03 55.28
C TYR A 153 27.17 50.04 55.34
N HIS A 154 28.07 49.81 56.30
CA HIS A 154 29.14 50.73 56.72
C HIS A 154 30.58 50.35 56.30
N SER A 155 30.83 49.43 55.35
CA SER A 155 32.21 49.19 54.87
C SER A 155 32.33 48.85 53.38
N ILE A 156 33.39 49.39 52.76
CA ILE A 156 33.59 49.52 51.30
C ILE A 156 34.06 48.22 50.61
N ASN A 157 34.77 47.32 51.32
CA ASN A 157 35.41 46.15 50.71
C ASN A 157 34.45 44.99 50.38
N SER A 158 33.40 44.79 51.18
CA SER A 158 32.45 43.68 51.01
C SER A 158 31.52 43.89 49.81
N PHE A 159 31.23 45.14 49.48
CA PHE A 159 30.34 45.52 48.38
C PHE A 159 30.98 45.27 47.00
N GLN A 160 32.30 45.45 46.89
CA GLN A 160 33.03 45.18 45.65
C GLN A 160 33.08 43.68 45.31
N LEU A 161 33.23 42.82 46.33
CA LEU A 161 33.17 41.36 46.16
C LEU A 161 31.77 40.89 45.72
N LEU A 162 30.71 41.44 46.31
CA LEU A 162 29.33 41.11 45.95
C LEU A 162 29.00 41.53 44.50
N LEU A 163 29.53 42.66 44.04
CA LEU A 163 29.41 43.12 42.65
C LEU A 163 30.14 42.21 41.66
N LEU A 164 31.32 41.68 42.03
CA LEU A 164 32.08 40.73 41.22
C LEU A 164 31.36 39.38 41.08
N ASP A 165 30.78 38.87 42.16
CA ASP A 165 30.02 37.61 42.14
C ASP A 165 28.72 37.72 41.34
N LEU A 166 27.99 38.83 41.47
CA LEU A 166 26.80 39.08 40.67
C LEU A 166 27.14 39.13 39.17
N LYS A 167 28.26 39.75 38.81
CA LYS A 167 28.72 39.85 37.41
C LYS A 167 29.07 38.46 36.83
N ASN A 168 29.70 37.60 37.62
CA ASN A 168 30.07 36.25 37.21
C ASN A 168 28.84 35.33 37.07
N ILE A 169 27.90 35.40 38.02
CA ILE A 169 26.65 34.60 37.99
C ILE A 169 25.76 35.02 36.81
N SER A 170 25.64 36.33 36.53
CA SER A 170 24.91 36.84 35.36
C SER A 170 25.53 36.35 34.05
N ALA A 171 26.87 36.42 33.92
CA ALA A 171 27.58 35.98 32.72
C ALA A 171 27.37 34.49 32.42
N GLN A 172 27.43 33.63 33.45
CA GLN A 172 27.20 32.19 33.29
C GLN A 172 25.75 31.87 32.91
N LYS A 173 24.76 32.54 33.51
CA LYS A 173 23.34 32.38 33.16
C LYS A 173 23.06 32.81 31.72
N ILE A 174 23.64 33.93 31.27
CA ILE A 174 23.52 34.40 29.88
C ILE A 174 24.13 33.40 28.90
N GLN A 175 25.31 32.87 29.20
CA GLN A 175 25.95 31.84 28.37
C GLN A 175 25.07 30.59 28.27
N ARG A 176 24.53 30.09 29.39
CA ARG A 176 23.66 28.90 29.40
C ARG A 176 22.39 29.10 28.56
N CYS A 177 21.74 30.25 28.69
CA CYS A 177 20.58 30.61 27.86
C CYS A 177 20.93 30.69 26.36
N TYR A 178 22.09 31.24 26.02
CA TYR A 178 22.57 31.31 24.63
C TYR A 178 22.83 29.91 24.04
N TRP A 179 23.45 29.01 24.81
CA TRP A 179 23.66 27.62 24.38
C TRP A 179 22.36 26.86 24.15
N VAL A 180 21.37 27.01 25.03
CA VAL A 180 20.04 26.40 24.87
C VAL A 180 19.33 26.96 23.63
N TYR A 181 19.41 28.27 23.40
CA TYR A 181 18.84 28.91 22.21
C TYR A 181 19.50 28.42 20.91
N CYS A 182 20.84 28.40 20.85
CA CYS A 182 21.57 27.87 19.71
C CYS A 182 21.24 26.39 19.44
N GLY A 183 21.08 25.57 20.49
CA GLY A 183 20.67 24.18 20.36
C GLY A 183 19.23 24.00 19.84
N ARG A 184 18.31 24.92 20.17
CA ARG A 184 16.94 24.93 19.62
C ARG A 184 16.92 25.35 18.15
N CYS A 185 17.65 26.41 17.79
CA CYS A 185 17.77 26.86 16.41
C CYS A 185 18.43 25.80 15.51
N TYR A 186 19.48 25.15 15.99
CA TYR A 186 20.15 24.06 15.27
C TYR A 186 19.20 22.88 15.01
N ARG A 187 18.44 22.44 16.03
CA ARG A 187 17.43 21.38 15.88
C ARG A 187 16.33 21.75 14.88
N LYS A 188 15.88 23.01 14.88
CA LYS A 188 14.86 23.50 13.94
C LYS A 188 15.39 23.47 12.49
N CYS A 189 16.61 23.93 12.25
CA CYS A 189 17.24 23.89 10.92
C CYS A 189 17.50 22.46 10.43
N MET A 190 17.98 21.57 11.31
CA MET A 190 18.19 20.15 10.96
C MET A 190 16.88 19.44 10.64
N ARG A 191 15.81 19.70 11.39
CA ARG A 191 14.48 19.14 11.10
C ARG A 191 13.94 19.64 9.76
N ALA A 192 14.08 20.94 9.47
CA ALA A 192 13.68 21.50 8.18
C ALA A 192 14.47 20.89 7.00
N ALA A 193 15.78 20.70 7.14
CA ALA A 193 16.60 20.04 6.12
C ALA A 193 16.21 18.56 5.92
N LEU A 194 15.87 17.85 6.99
CA LEU A 194 15.39 16.47 6.93
C LEU A 194 14.03 16.38 6.23
N GLU A 195 13.09 17.27 6.55
CA GLU A 195 11.79 17.34 5.89
C GLU A 195 11.91 17.67 4.40
N GLN A 196 12.78 18.63 4.04
CA GLN A 196 13.01 18.99 2.64
C GLN A 196 13.63 17.85 1.83
N SER A 197 14.65 17.17 2.38
CA SER A 197 15.26 16.01 1.72
C SER A 197 14.28 14.84 1.59
N THR A 198 13.46 14.59 2.61
CA THR A 198 12.39 13.57 2.56
C THR A 198 11.36 13.88 1.46
N ARG A 199 10.91 15.14 1.36
CA ARG A 199 9.99 15.58 0.28
C ARG A 199 10.61 15.40 -1.10
N MET A 200 11.89 15.72 -1.28
CA MET A 200 12.59 15.51 -2.54
C MET A 200 12.67 14.03 -2.94
N ILE A 201 13.00 13.15 -1.99
CA ILE A 201 13.07 11.70 -2.20
C ILE A 201 11.68 11.15 -2.55
N GLN A 202 10.64 11.54 -1.81
CA GLN A 202 9.26 11.13 -2.10
C GLN A 202 8.79 11.60 -3.48
N LYS A 203 9.12 12.85 -3.88
CA LYS A 203 8.80 13.38 -5.22
C LYS A 203 9.52 12.60 -6.32
N ALA A 204 10.79 12.26 -6.13
CA ALA A 204 11.55 11.43 -7.07
C ALA A 204 10.97 10.01 -7.19
N TYR A 205 10.59 9.40 -6.05
CA TYR A 205 9.96 8.08 -6.03
C TYR A 205 8.61 8.05 -6.75
N ARG A 206 7.74 9.03 -6.50
CA ARG A 206 6.44 9.16 -7.20
C ARG A 206 6.63 9.34 -8.71
N ARG A 207 7.61 10.15 -9.14
CA ARG A 207 7.96 10.31 -10.57
C ARG A 207 8.42 8.99 -11.19
N HIS A 208 9.26 8.23 -10.49
CA HIS A 208 9.71 6.93 -10.96
C HIS A 208 8.55 5.92 -11.06
N GLN A 209 7.65 5.86 -10.07
CA GLN A 209 6.44 5.03 -10.15
C GLN A 209 5.52 5.44 -11.32
N ALA A 210 5.32 6.73 -11.54
CA ALA A 210 4.53 7.23 -12.67
C ALA A 210 5.14 6.82 -14.01
N LEU A 211 6.46 6.94 -14.18
CA LEU A 211 7.18 6.49 -15.37
C LEU A 211 7.07 4.98 -15.59
N ASN A 212 7.22 4.18 -14.53
CA ASN A 212 7.06 2.71 -14.63
C ASN A 212 5.64 2.31 -15.01
N THR A 213 4.63 3.00 -14.46
CA THR A 213 3.23 2.76 -14.79
C THR A 213 2.94 3.13 -16.25
N ALA A 214 3.45 4.27 -16.71
CA ALA A 214 3.32 4.69 -18.11
C ALA A 214 4.03 3.72 -19.07
N HIS A 215 5.22 3.25 -18.72
CA HIS A 215 5.96 2.25 -19.51
C HIS A 215 5.22 0.91 -19.58
N TYR A 216 4.62 0.46 -18.48
CA TYR A 216 3.80 -0.75 -18.45
C TYR A 216 2.54 -0.62 -19.32
N ARG A 217 1.83 0.51 -19.24
CA ARG A 217 0.68 0.80 -20.11
C ARG A 217 1.07 0.76 -21.59
N ARG A 218 2.15 1.44 -21.98
CA ARG A 218 2.63 1.47 -23.36
C ARG A 218 3.04 0.08 -23.88
N ARG A 219 3.64 -0.76 -23.03
CA ARG A 219 3.94 -2.16 -23.40
C ARG A 219 2.67 -2.98 -23.62
N LYS A 220 1.66 -2.80 -22.77
CA LYS A 220 0.36 -3.47 -22.90
C LYS A 220 -0.37 -3.04 -24.18
N GLU A 221 -0.40 -1.74 -24.47
CA GLU A 221 -0.97 -1.19 -25.71
C GLU A 221 -0.25 -1.74 -26.96
N LEU A 222 1.08 -1.78 -26.95
CA LEU A 222 1.86 -2.34 -28.06
C LEU A 222 1.59 -3.84 -28.25
N ALA A 223 1.45 -4.61 -27.17
CA ALA A 223 1.10 -6.03 -27.23
C ALA A 223 -0.32 -6.24 -27.79
N MET A 224 -1.28 -5.42 -27.38
CA MET A 224 -2.65 -5.44 -27.90
C MET A 224 -2.69 -5.11 -29.40
N ALA A 225 -1.97 -4.07 -29.84
CA ALA A 225 -1.88 -3.68 -31.24
C ALA A 225 -1.21 -4.77 -32.12
N ILE A 226 -0.20 -5.47 -31.60
CA ILE A 226 0.40 -6.63 -32.29
C ILE A 226 -0.62 -7.75 -32.44
N CYS A 227 -1.35 -8.09 -31.37
CA CYS A 227 -2.38 -9.13 -31.38
C CYS A 227 -3.52 -8.80 -32.36
N GLU A 228 -3.96 -7.54 -32.40
CA GLU A 228 -4.99 -7.06 -33.33
C GLU A 228 -4.50 -7.14 -34.79
N LYS A 229 -3.26 -6.73 -35.06
CA LYS A 229 -2.65 -6.85 -36.40
C LYS A 229 -2.55 -8.32 -36.85
N GLU A 230 -2.28 -9.24 -35.92
CA GLU A 230 -2.27 -10.68 -36.23
C GLU A 230 -3.66 -11.23 -36.48
N LYS A 231 -4.68 -10.81 -35.70
CA LYS A 231 -6.09 -11.14 -35.97
C LYS A 231 -6.52 -10.68 -37.35
N LEU A 232 -6.25 -9.42 -37.72
CA LEU A 232 -6.59 -8.89 -39.04
C LEU A 232 -5.87 -9.63 -40.18
N LYS A 233 -4.61 -10.03 -39.98
CA LYS A 233 -3.90 -10.88 -40.95
C LYS A 233 -4.57 -12.24 -41.12
N LYS A 234 -4.96 -12.91 -40.01
CA LYS A 234 -5.67 -14.19 -40.06
C LYS A 234 -7.02 -14.05 -40.76
N GLU A 235 -7.76 -12.99 -40.47
CA GLU A 235 -9.05 -12.70 -41.10
C GLU A 235 -8.91 -12.43 -42.62
N LEU A 236 -7.90 -11.67 -43.04
CA LEU A 236 -7.60 -11.45 -44.46
C LEU A 236 -7.28 -12.75 -45.21
N VAL A 237 -6.48 -13.64 -44.58
CA VAL A 237 -6.18 -14.97 -45.15
C VAL A 237 -7.46 -15.80 -45.23
N TRP A 238 -8.29 -15.78 -44.19
CA TRP A 238 -9.57 -16.46 -44.16
C TRP A 238 -10.51 -15.99 -45.27
N ARG A 239 -10.73 -14.67 -45.43
CA ARG A 239 -11.57 -14.11 -46.49
C ARG A 239 -11.08 -14.47 -47.89
N ARG A 240 -9.76 -14.53 -48.11
CA ARG A 240 -9.18 -15.00 -49.39
C ARG A 240 -9.45 -16.48 -49.62
N HIS A 241 -9.36 -17.29 -48.57
CA HIS A 241 -9.65 -18.72 -48.65
C HIS A 241 -11.14 -18.96 -48.94
N GLU A 242 -12.02 -18.26 -48.23
CA GLU A 242 -13.47 -18.29 -48.43
C GLU A 242 -13.86 -17.90 -49.87
N LYS A 243 -13.28 -16.83 -50.41
CA LYS A 243 -13.51 -16.44 -51.80
C LYS A 243 -13.09 -17.55 -52.78
N ARG A 244 -11.89 -18.13 -52.60
CA ARG A 244 -11.43 -19.27 -53.43
C ARG A 244 -12.36 -20.47 -53.32
N LEU A 245 -12.89 -20.75 -52.13
CA LEU A 245 -13.86 -21.83 -51.94
C LEU A 245 -15.15 -21.56 -52.70
N ARG A 246 -15.69 -20.33 -52.64
CA ARG A 246 -16.87 -19.94 -53.42
C ARG A 246 -16.64 -20.09 -54.92
N ASP A 247 -15.49 -19.63 -55.42
CA ASP A 247 -15.11 -19.74 -56.83
C ASP A 247 -15.00 -21.22 -57.27
N LEU A 248 -14.46 -22.10 -56.41
CA LEU A 248 -14.34 -23.55 -56.66
C LEU A 248 -15.69 -24.28 -56.59
N PHE A 249 -16.59 -23.88 -55.70
CA PHE A 249 -17.94 -24.46 -55.67
C PHE A 249 -18.79 -24.02 -56.87
N ALA A 250 -18.56 -22.80 -57.37
CA ALA A 250 -19.22 -22.31 -58.58
C ALA A 250 -18.79 -23.09 -59.85
N SER A 251 -17.55 -23.61 -59.90
CA SER A 251 -17.06 -24.38 -61.05
C SER A 251 -17.54 -25.85 -61.09
N ARG A 252 -18.30 -26.32 -60.08
CA ARG A 252 -18.85 -27.68 -59.97
C ARG A 252 -17.82 -28.82 -60.10
N ASP A 253 -16.55 -28.57 -59.80
CA ASP A 253 -15.50 -29.59 -59.89
C ASP A 253 -15.47 -30.48 -58.63
N ASN A 254 -16.08 -31.66 -58.73
CA ASN A 254 -16.18 -32.63 -57.64
C ASN A 254 -14.82 -33.10 -57.10
N ARG A 255 -13.76 -33.09 -57.93
CA ARG A 255 -12.40 -33.46 -57.47
C ARG A 255 -11.81 -32.39 -56.57
N ALA A 256 -12.05 -31.12 -56.89
CA ALA A 256 -11.62 -30.00 -56.07
C ALA A 256 -12.33 -30.01 -54.70
N ALA A 257 -13.64 -30.30 -54.68
CA ALA A 257 -14.40 -30.42 -53.43
C ALA A 257 -13.85 -31.51 -52.48
N ALA A 258 -13.49 -32.68 -53.01
CA ALA A 258 -12.90 -33.77 -52.22
C ALA A 258 -11.49 -33.42 -51.70
N ALA A 259 -10.68 -32.69 -52.48
CA ALA A 259 -9.38 -32.19 -52.03
C ALA A 259 -9.52 -31.15 -50.89
N ILE A 260 -10.50 -30.25 -51.00
CA ILE A 260 -10.83 -29.28 -49.96
C ILE A 260 -11.26 -29.97 -48.67
N GLN A 261 -12.15 -30.98 -48.74
CA GLN A 261 -12.60 -31.71 -47.54
C GLN A 261 -11.45 -32.40 -46.82
N ARG A 262 -10.50 -33.00 -47.56
CA ARG A 262 -9.29 -33.59 -46.97
C ARG A 262 -8.40 -32.54 -46.30
N SER A 263 -8.18 -31.41 -46.97
CA SER A 263 -7.42 -30.29 -46.40
C SER A 263 -8.08 -29.72 -45.14
N TYR A 264 -9.41 -29.58 -45.14
CA TYR A 264 -10.18 -29.10 -43.99
C TYR A 264 -10.11 -30.06 -42.79
N ARG A 265 -10.23 -31.37 -43.02
CA ARG A 265 -10.03 -32.38 -41.96
C ARG A 265 -8.62 -32.31 -41.36
N SER A 266 -7.60 -32.18 -42.20
CA SER A 266 -6.21 -31.98 -41.74
C SER A 266 -6.06 -30.70 -40.91
N HIS A 267 -6.68 -29.60 -41.33
CA HIS A 267 -6.68 -28.34 -40.59
C HIS A 267 -7.38 -28.46 -39.22
N LEU A 268 -8.52 -29.16 -39.15
CA LEU A 268 -9.20 -29.41 -37.88
C LEU A 268 -8.35 -30.22 -36.90
N THR A 269 -7.60 -31.20 -37.40
CA THR A 269 -6.63 -31.94 -36.57
C THR A 269 -5.53 -31.02 -36.04
N GLN A 270 -4.95 -30.18 -36.90
CA GLN A 270 -3.95 -29.19 -36.50
C GLN A 270 -4.50 -28.20 -35.45
N VAL A 271 -5.72 -27.68 -35.63
CA VAL A 271 -6.37 -26.78 -34.65
C VAL A 271 -6.60 -27.47 -33.30
N ARG A 272 -6.93 -28.77 -33.31
CA ARG A 272 -7.05 -29.55 -32.05
C ARG A 272 -5.70 -29.70 -31.37
N GLU A 273 -4.63 -29.94 -32.11
CA GLU A 273 -3.26 -30.01 -31.58
C GLU A 273 -2.79 -28.65 -31.03
N GLU A 274 -3.03 -27.56 -31.75
CA GLU A 274 -2.73 -26.20 -31.28
C GLU A 274 -3.50 -25.87 -29.99
N ARG A 275 -4.79 -26.24 -29.90
CA ARG A 275 -5.56 -26.07 -28.66
C ARG A 275 -5.01 -26.90 -27.50
N LYS A 276 -4.59 -28.14 -27.75
CA LYS A 276 -3.90 -28.97 -26.75
C LYS A 276 -2.60 -28.31 -26.29
N ALA A 277 -1.79 -27.78 -27.21
CA ALA A 277 -0.56 -27.07 -26.87
C ALA A 277 -0.82 -25.83 -26.01
N ILE A 278 -1.82 -25.00 -26.35
CA ILE A 278 -2.21 -23.83 -25.54
C ILE A 278 -2.66 -24.24 -24.13
N LEU A 279 -3.43 -25.32 -24.00
CA LEU A 279 -3.84 -25.85 -22.70
C LEU A 279 -2.64 -26.33 -21.88
N LEU A 280 -1.66 -27.00 -22.51
CA LEU A 280 -0.42 -27.40 -21.85
C LEU A 280 0.38 -26.21 -21.33
N VAL A 281 0.55 -25.16 -22.14
CA VAL A 281 1.22 -23.92 -21.69
C VAL A 281 0.47 -23.28 -20.53
N ARG A 282 -0.87 -23.22 -20.57
CA ARG A 282 -1.67 -22.68 -19.46
C ARG A 282 -1.51 -23.49 -18.16
N VAL A 283 -1.42 -24.82 -18.26
CA VAL A 283 -1.15 -25.70 -17.11
C VAL A 283 0.27 -25.47 -16.57
N GLU A 284 1.27 -25.27 -17.43
CA GLU A 284 2.63 -24.92 -17.02
C GLU A 284 2.72 -23.55 -16.34
N ASP A 285 2.03 -22.53 -16.87
CA ASP A 285 1.96 -21.21 -16.27
C ASP A 285 1.28 -21.24 -14.90
N GLN A 286 0.21 -22.03 -14.76
CA GLN A 286 -0.40 -22.28 -13.45
C GLN A 286 0.59 -22.93 -12.47
N LYS A 287 1.36 -23.94 -12.93
CA LYS A 287 2.42 -24.55 -12.10
C LYS A 287 3.46 -23.52 -11.68
N ARG A 288 3.96 -22.69 -12.61
CA ARG A 288 4.92 -21.62 -12.31
C ARG A 288 4.36 -20.62 -11.29
N GLN A 289 3.10 -20.22 -11.45
CA GLN A 289 2.44 -19.30 -10.54
C GLN A 289 2.29 -19.90 -9.14
N THR A 290 1.92 -21.18 -9.03
CA THR A 290 1.88 -21.87 -7.73
C THR A 290 3.26 -22.01 -7.08
N GLU A 291 4.33 -22.16 -7.88
CA GLU A 291 5.70 -22.22 -7.37
C GLU A 291 6.19 -20.83 -6.93
N GLU A 292 5.86 -19.78 -7.67
CA GLU A 292 6.15 -18.39 -7.30
C GLU A 292 5.42 -18.00 -6.01
N ASP A 293 4.15 -18.36 -5.86
CA ASP A 293 3.39 -18.18 -4.62
C ASP A 293 4.05 -18.93 -3.45
N ARG A 294 4.55 -20.14 -3.68
CA ARG A 294 5.31 -20.90 -2.68
C ARG A 294 6.59 -20.17 -2.29
N ARG A 295 7.34 -19.59 -3.24
CA ARG A 295 8.54 -18.79 -2.96
C ARG A 295 8.20 -17.53 -2.17
N ASN A 296 7.13 -16.82 -2.55
CA ASN A 296 6.65 -15.62 -1.86
C ASN A 296 6.25 -15.93 -0.41
N ARG A 297 5.57 -17.05 -0.15
CA ARG A 297 5.27 -17.51 1.22
C ARG A 297 6.52 -17.78 2.05
N VAL A 298 7.59 -18.33 1.45
CA VAL A 298 8.87 -18.55 2.15
C VAL A 298 9.55 -17.21 2.49
N ILE A 299 9.54 -16.25 1.56
CA ILE A 299 10.08 -14.91 1.79
C ILE A 299 9.30 -14.19 2.90
N GLU A 300 7.97 -14.29 2.89
CA GLU A 300 7.13 -13.65 3.90
C GLU A 300 7.34 -14.26 5.29
N LYS A 301 7.47 -15.59 5.39
CA LYS A 301 7.86 -16.25 6.64
C LYS A 301 9.21 -15.75 7.17
N LYS A 302 10.20 -15.52 6.29
CA LYS A 302 11.48 -14.91 6.69
C LYS A 302 11.29 -13.49 7.21
N ARG A 303 10.50 -12.65 6.52
CA ARG A 303 10.20 -11.28 6.95
C ARG A 303 9.51 -11.22 8.31
N VAL A 304 8.53 -12.09 8.55
CA VAL A 304 7.83 -12.18 9.85
C VAL A 304 8.81 -12.60 10.95
N LYS A 305 9.67 -13.60 10.70
CA LYS A 305 10.72 -14.03 11.64
C LYS A 305 11.68 -12.88 11.96
N ASP A 306 12.13 -12.14 10.95
CA ASP A 306 13.02 -10.99 11.11
C ASP A 306 12.34 -9.84 11.87
N SER A 307 11.05 -9.58 11.61
CA SER A 307 10.26 -8.59 12.35
C SER A 307 10.12 -8.96 13.82
N LEU A 308 9.86 -10.24 14.12
CA LEU A 308 9.74 -10.75 15.48
C LEU A 308 11.07 -10.70 16.23
N LEU A 309 12.18 -11.02 15.56
CA LEU A 309 13.54 -10.83 16.08
C LEU A 309 13.84 -9.35 16.36
N ARG A 310 13.49 -8.43 15.47
CA ARG A 310 13.63 -6.97 15.68
C ARG A 310 12.78 -6.48 16.86
N SER A 311 11.56 -6.99 17.01
CA SER A 311 10.68 -6.66 18.15
C SER A 311 11.26 -7.16 19.47
N LYS A 312 11.73 -8.40 19.53
CA LYS A 312 12.44 -8.95 20.70
C LYS A 312 13.69 -8.15 21.04
N LEU A 313 14.49 -7.78 20.04
CA LEU A 313 15.68 -6.95 20.22
C LEU A 313 15.33 -5.55 20.75
N ARG A 314 14.26 -4.92 20.24
CA ARG A 314 13.78 -3.63 20.78
C ARG A 314 13.34 -3.74 22.22
N LYS A 315 12.56 -4.78 22.59
CA LYS A 315 12.16 -5.02 23.99
C LYS A 315 13.38 -5.21 24.89
N ALA A 316 14.35 -6.02 24.47
CA ALA A 316 15.59 -6.23 25.23
C ALA A 316 16.39 -4.93 25.41
N LEU A 317 16.50 -4.10 24.37
CA LEU A 317 17.16 -2.79 24.45
C LEU A 317 16.40 -1.81 25.37
N GLU A 318 15.08 -1.85 25.38
CA GLU A 318 14.27 -1.00 26.26
C GLU A 318 14.39 -1.44 27.73
N THR A 319 14.39 -2.74 28.00
CA THR A 319 14.68 -3.28 29.34
C THR A 319 16.09 -2.89 29.79
N ALA A 320 17.09 -2.98 28.91
CA ALA A 320 18.46 -2.55 29.23
C ALA A 320 18.52 -1.04 29.55
N ARG A 321 17.77 -0.20 28.81
CA ARG A 321 17.66 1.23 29.11
C ARG A 321 17.02 1.51 30.46
N GLN A 322 15.95 0.79 30.81
CA GLN A 322 15.29 0.93 32.12
C GLN A 322 16.24 0.54 33.27
N ILE A 323 17.04 -0.52 33.11
CA ILE A 323 18.04 -0.92 34.10
C ILE A 323 19.11 0.16 34.27
N VAL A 324 19.59 0.74 33.16
CA VAL A 324 20.57 1.84 33.22
C VAL A 324 19.97 3.07 33.90
N TYR A 325 18.73 3.43 33.55
CA TYR A 325 18.02 4.56 34.16
C TYR A 325 17.83 4.37 35.67
N TRP A 326 17.37 3.19 36.09
CA TRP A 326 17.21 2.85 37.50
C TRP A 326 18.54 2.88 38.28
N LYS A 327 19.63 2.41 37.66
CA LYS A 327 20.97 2.51 38.28
C LYS A 327 21.44 3.96 38.40
N SER A 328 21.20 4.82 37.41
CA SER A 328 21.55 6.25 37.52
C SER A 328 20.73 6.96 38.58
N GLU A 329 19.43 6.68 38.66
CA GLU A 329 18.53 7.28 39.65
C GLU A 329 18.90 6.85 41.09
N ARG A 330 19.32 5.60 41.28
CA ARG A 330 19.80 5.12 42.59
C ARG A 330 21.13 5.74 43.01
N ILE A 331 22.02 6.02 42.05
CA ILE A 331 23.27 6.74 42.32
C ILE A 331 23.00 8.20 42.70
N GLU A 332 22.07 8.87 42.01
CA GLU A 332 21.66 10.25 42.35
C GLU A 332 20.93 10.32 43.70
N ASN A 333 20.06 9.35 44.02
CA ASN A 333 19.35 9.31 45.30
C ASN A 333 20.28 9.00 46.48
N ASN A 334 21.25 8.09 46.31
CA ASN A 334 22.26 7.83 47.35
C ASN A 334 23.25 9.00 47.54
N ALA A 335 23.44 9.84 46.52
CA ALA A 335 24.24 11.06 46.64
C ALA A 335 23.48 12.20 47.36
N ASN A 336 22.14 12.16 47.40
CA ASN A 336 21.31 13.23 47.94
C ASN A 336 20.70 12.94 49.34
N THR A 337 20.86 11.74 49.90
CA THR A 337 20.39 11.41 51.27
C THR A 337 21.28 11.96 52.39
N GLY A 338 22.07 13.00 52.11
CA GLY A 338 22.95 13.66 53.06
C GLY A 338 22.70 15.15 53.21
N GLN A 339 21.44 15.65 53.24
CA GLN A 339 21.18 17.00 53.76
C GLN A 339 19.70 17.34 54.00
N SER A 340 19.42 17.66 55.27
CA SER A 340 18.62 18.78 55.78
C SER A 340 17.22 19.04 55.24
N HIS A 341 16.26 18.92 56.16
CA HIS A 341 15.04 19.73 56.27
C HIS A 341 15.18 21.16 55.71
N CYS A 342 14.20 21.60 54.93
CA CYS A 342 13.56 22.92 55.00
C CYS A 342 12.32 22.95 54.09
N ASP A 343 11.24 23.49 54.63
CA ASP A 343 10.00 23.87 53.96
C ASP A 343 10.21 24.73 52.71
N HIS A 344 9.36 24.56 51.70
CA HIS A 344 8.62 25.66 51.08
C HIS A 344 7.62 25.16 50.02
N GLY A 345 6.39 25.67 50.13
CA GLY A 345 5.29 25.43 49.22
C GLY A 345 5.51 26.03 47.84
N PHE A 346 4.99 25.35 46.82
CA PHE A 346 4.81 25.88 45.48
C PHE A 346 3.39 25.55 44.99
N GLY A 347 2.72 26.59 44.48
CA GLY A 347 1.32 26.59 44.10
C GLY A 347 0.97 25.76 42.84
N PRO A 348 -0.34 25.57 42.58
CA PRO A 348 -0.80 24.63 41.58
C PRO A 348 -0.66 25.20 40.16
N PHE A 349 -0.17 24.33 39.28
CA PHE A 349 -0.17 24.50 37.83
C PHE A 349 -1.59 24.76 37.30
N THR A 350 -1.70 25.77 36.45
CA THR A 350 -2.89 26.11 35.68
C THR A 350 -3.31 24.94 34.79
N LYS A 351 -4.41 24.27 35.18
CA LYS A 351 -5.16 23.36 34.32
C LYS A 351 -5.60 24.10 33.06
N ILE A 352 -5.20 23.54 31.92
CA ILE A 352 -5.83 23.80 30.63
C ILE A 352 -7.34 23.53 30.80
N LYS A 353 -8.16 24.51 30.44
CA LYS A 353 -9.63 24.41 30.45
C LYS A 353 -10.07 23.33 29.46
N ASN A 354 -10.21 22.10 29.94
CA ASN A 354 -11.11 21.14 29.32
C ASN A 354 -12.53 21.65 29.52
N VAL A 355 -13.21 21.91 28.41
CA VAL A 355 -14.66 22.12 28.38
C VAL A 355 -15.29 20.94 29.11
N SER A 356 -15.83 21.20 30.29
CA SER A 356 -16.49 20.17 31.09
C SER A 356 -17.77 19.74 30.36
N PRO A 357 -18.08 18.44 30.28
CA PRO A 357 -19.40 18.01 29.80
C PRO A 357 -20.42 18.62 30.74
N LEU A 358 -21.42 19.27 30.14
CA LEU A 358 -22.54 19.88 30.84
C LEU A 358 -23.07 18.93 31.92
N LYS A 359 -22.96 19.31 33.20
CA LYS A 359 -23.77 18.75 34.29
C LYS A 359 -25.23 19.17 34.05
N ARG A 360 -25.91 18.57 33.06
CA ARG A 360 -27.36 18.66 32.94
C ARG A 360 -27.95 17.76 34.03
N LYS A 361 -28.60 18.39 35.01
CA LYS A 361 -29.42 17.73 36.03
C LYS A 361 -30.44 16.84 35.33
N ASN A 362 -30.45 15.53 35.62
CA ASN A 362 -31.47 14.47 35.43
C ASN A 362 -32.69 14.70 34.51
N GLU A 363 -32.56 15.48 33.44
CA GLU A 363 -33.63 15.67 32.47
C GLU A 363 -33.68 14.39 31.64
N LYS A 364 -34.82 13.69 31.70
CA LYS A 364 -35.02 12.47 30.92
C LYS A 364 -34.87 12.83 29.45
N VAL A 365 -33.83 12.29 28.80
CA VAL A 365 -33.62 12.46 27.36
C VAL A 365 -34.81 11.81 26.64
N THR A 366 -35.61 12.62 25.95
CA THR A 366 -36.77 12.16 25.15
C THR A 366 -36.38 12.04 23.67
N VAL A 367 -37.17 11.31 22.88
CA VAL A 367 -36.97 11.25 21.41
C VAL A 367 -37.06 12.65 20.80
N ASP A 368 -37.97 13.50 21.28
CA ASP A 368 -38.09 14.89 20.80
C ASP A 368 -36.84 15.71 21.09
N SER A 369 -36.17 15.46 22.23
CA SER A 369 -34.88 16.08 22.51
C SER A 369 -33.76 15.62 21.58
N LEU A 370 -33.88 14.45 20.93
CA LEU A 370 -32.93 14.00 19.91
C LEU A 370 -33.19 14.64 18.55
N LYS A 371 -34.43 15.05 18.24
CA LYS A 371 -34.79 15.69 16.96
C LYS A 371 -34.07 17.01 16.71
N GLN A 372 -33.51 17.65 17.76
CA GLN A 372 -32.71 18.87 17.62
C GLN A 372 -31.31 18.63 17.01
N TYR A 373 -30.83 17.38 16.99
CA TYR A 373 -29.50 17.06 16.47
C TYR A 373 -29.54 16.79 14.96
N LYS A 374 -28.55 17.33 14.22
CA LYS A 374 -28.48 17.20 12.75
C LYS A 374 -28.36 15.75 12.26
N TRP A 375 -27.74 14.88 13.04
CA TRP A 375 -27.56 13.47 12.74
C TRP A 375 -28.82 12.62 13.00
N PHE A 376 -29.82 13.18 13.68
CA PHE A 376 -31.06 12.46 13.98
C PHE A 376 -31.92 12.35 12.72
N ASN A 377 -32.45 11.16 12.46
CA ASN A 377 -33.38 10.93 11.37
C ASN A 377 -34.36 9.79 11.69
N ILE A 378 -35.40 9.65 10.88
CA ILE A 378 -36.46 8.64 11.05
C ILE A 378 -35.91 7.19 11.06
N ARG A 379 -34.78 6.92 10.42
CA ARG A 379 -34.16 5.59 10.42
C ARG A 379 -33.46 5.30 11.75
N LEU A 380 -32.92 6.31 12.42
CA LEU A 380 -32.37 6.19 13.76
C LEU A 380 -33.46 5.90 14.78
N GLU A 381 -34.60 6.61 14.69
CA GLU A 381 -35.76 6.34 15.54
C GLU A 381 -36.27 4.91 15.38
N ARG A 382 -36.35 4.41 14.13
CA ARG A 382 -36.68 3.01 13.86
C ARG A 382 -35.64 2.03 14.42
N THR A 383 -34.35 2.38 14.35
CA THR A 383 -33.25 1.59 14.92
C THR A 383 -33.40 1.50 16.44
N MET A 384 -33.71 2.61 17.12
CA MET A 384 -33.95 2.65 18.56
C MET A 384 -35.10 1.71 18.95
N TYR A 385 -36.24 1.85 18.27
CA TYR A 385 -37.41 1.01 18.52
C TYR A 385 -37.10 -0.47 18.26
N ARG A 386 -36.48 -0.79 17.12
CA ARG A 386 -36.14 -2.16 16.72
C ARG A 386 -35.24 -2.88 17.72
N PHE A 387 -34.30 -2.16 18.33
CA PHE A 387 -33.34 -2.74 19.27
C PHE A 387 -33.65 -2.43 20.74
N GLY A 388 -34.78 -1.79 21.03
CA GLY A 388 -35.20 -1.44 22.39
C GLY A 388 -34.23 -0.51 23.12
N MET A 389 -33.49 0.32 22.38
CA MET A 389 -32.50 1.27 22.91
C MET A 389 -33.17 2.58 23.34
N ASP A 390 -32.80 3.10 24.51
CA ASP A 390 -33.37 4.34 25.02
C ASP A 390 -32.70 5.58 24.39
N PRO A 391 -33.37 6.75 24.32
CA PRO A 391 -32.78 7.97 23.76
C PRO A 391 -31.46 8.38 24.43
N ALA A 392 -31.33 8.13 25.74
CA ALA A 392 -30.11 8.38 26.49
C ALA A 392 -28.93 7.49 26.02
N ASP A 393 -29.23 6.26 25.58
CA ASP A 393 -28.22 5.34 25.07
C ASP A 393 -27.69 5.80 23.71
N ILE A 394 -28.57 6.29 22.85
CA ILE A 394 -28.17 6.86 21.56
C ILE A 394 -27.27 8.08 21.74
N LEU A 395 -27.64 8.98 22.64
CA LEU A 395 -26.81 10.15 22.94
C LEU A 395 -25.45 9.73 23.49
N ARG A 396 -25.42 8.74 24.38
CA ARG A 396 -24.17 8.20 24.90
C ARG A 396 -23.33 7.54 23.81
N LEU A 397 -23.92 6.75 22.92
CA LEU A 397 -23.24 6.11 21.79
C LEU A 397 -22.60 7.16 20.86
N HIS A 398 -23.34 8.23 20.59
CA HIS A 398 -22.85 9.37 19.83
C HIS A 398 -21.63 9.99 20.52
N ASP A 399 -21.78 10.40 21.79
CA ASP A 399 -20.78 11.21 22.49
C ASP A 399 -19.52 10.42 22.87
N THR A 400 -19.64 9.14 23.24
CA THR A 400 -18.50 8.35 23.69
C THR A 400 -17.75 7.65 22.56
N SER A 401 -18.45 7.29 21.49
CA SER A 401 -17.89 6.38 20.48
C SER A 401 -17.87 7.02 19.10
N PHE A 402 -19.00 7.54 18.61
CA PHE A 402 -19.06 8.11 17.25
C PHE A 402 -18.29 9.43 17.12
N ALA A 403 -18.50 10.38 18.05
CA ALA A 403 -17.83 11.68 18.04
C ALA A 403 -16.30 11.57 18.22
N GLY A 404 -15.82 10.49 18.85
CA GLY A 404 -14.39 10.19 18.94
C GLY A 404 -13.78 9.67 17.63
N LEU A 405 -14.62 9.12 16.75
CA LEU A 405 -14.21 8.59 15.44
C LEU A 405 -14.39 9.60 14.31
N ASP A 406 -15.39 10.47 14.39
CA ASP A 406 -15.62 11.55 13.44
C ASP A 406 -14.75 12.78 13.76
N PHE A 407 -13.43 12.64 13.55
CA PHE A 407 -12.46 13.70 13.82
C PHE A 407 -12.62 14.92 12.90
N LEU A 408 -13.31 14.78 11.76
CA LEU A 408 -13.55 15.86 10.81
C LEU A 408 -14.86 16.61 11.08
N GLY A 409 -15.77 16.04 11.89
CA GLY A 409 -17.10 16.58 12.10
C GLY A 409 -17.96 16.52 10.84
N GLU A 410 -17.71 15.53 9.98
CA GLU A 410 -18.44 15.32 8.72
C GLU A 410 -19.72 14.49 8.92
N ASP A 411 -20.03 14.11 10.17
CA ASP A 411 -21.08 13.15 10.52
C ASP A 411 -20.89 11.82 9.79
N SER A 412 -19.61 11.44 9.59
CA SER A 412 -19.26 10.17 8.96
C SER A 412 -17.99 9.56 9.53
N VAL A 413 -17.99 8.23 9.67
CA VAL A 413 -16.85 7.46 10.21
C VAL A 413 -16.37 6.48 9.15
N ASN A 414 -15.07 6.46 8.84
CA ASN A 414 -14.53 5.48 7.90
C ASN A 414 -14.47 4.07 8.52
N VAL A 415 -14.66 3.05 7.68
CA VAL A 415 -14.54 1.63 8.08
C VAL A 415 -13.19 1.33 8.72
N ALA A 416 -12.10 1.89 8.16
CA ALA A 416 -10.75 1.67 8.69
C ALA A 416 -10.61 2.23 10.12
N ASP A 417 -11.13 3.44 10.36
CA ASP A 417 -11.07 4.12 11.65
C ASP A 417 -11.89 3.35 12.70
N PHE A 418 -13.05 2.80 12.29
CA PHE A 418 -13.84 1.90 13.14
C PHE A 418 -13.02 0.67 13.58
N PHE A 419 -12.33 -0.01 12.66
CA PHE A 419 -11.53 -1.19 13.01
C PHE A 419 -10.34 -0.88 13.89
N GLU A 420 -9.69 0.25 13.65
CA GLU A 420 -8.60 0.74 14.50
C GLU A 420 -9.10 1.00 15.93
N PHE A 421 -10.27 1.62 16.08
CA PHE A 421 -10.90 1.86 17.38
C PHE A 421 -11.28 0.57 18.13
N ILE A 422 -11.82 -0.42 17.42
CA ILE A 422 -12.13 -1.74 17.98
C ILE A 422 -10.85 -2.53 18.29
N GLY A 423 -9.75 -2.25 17.60
CA GLY A 423 -8.50 -3.00 17.70
C GLY A 423 -8.58 -4.37 17.02
N GLU A 424 -9.28 -4.45 15.89
CA GLU A 424 -9.33 -5.62 15.00
C GLU A 424 -8.79 -5.23 13.62
N PRO A 425 -8.11 -6.15 12.89
CA PRO A 425 -7.66 -5.87 11.53
C PRO A 425 -8.85 -5.76 10.57
N CYS A 426 -8.80 -4.77 9.68
CA CYS A 426 -9.73 -4.67 8.55
C CYS A 426 -9.41 -5.75 7.51
N SER A 427 -10.05 -6.91 7.67
CA SER A 427 -10.04 -8.07 6.76
C SER A 427 -11.12 -8.00 5.65
N LYS A 428 -11.05 -8.94 4.70
CA LYS A 428 -12.14 -9.14 3.73
C LYS A 428 -13.47 -9.49 4.40
N PHE A 429 -13.42 -10.28 5.50
CA PHE A 429 -14.59 -10.62 6.29
C PHE A 429 -15.26 -9.36 6.85
N SER A 430 -14.47 -8.45 7.40
CA SER A 430 -15.02 -7.20 7.91
C SER A 430 -15.66 -6.36 6.82
N ALA A 431 -14.98 -6.13 5.69
CA ALA A 431 -15.58 -5.39 4.58
C ALA A 431 -16.94 -5.99 4.15
N TRP A 432 -17.06 -7.32 4.22
CA TRP A 432 -18.30 -8.03 3.97
C TRP A 432 -19.37 -7.85 5.08
N LEU A 433 -19.00 -7.95 6.36
CA LEU A 433 -19.93 -7.71 7.48
C LEU A 433 -20.61 -6.33 7.33
N PHE A 434 -19.81 -5.40 6.83
CA PHE A 434 -20.18 -4.03 6.59
C PHE A 434 -21.04 -3.81 5.33
N SER A 435 -20.87 -4.60 4.27
CA SER A 435 -21.81 -4.57 3.15
C SER A 435 -23.21 -5.06 3.58
N CYS A 436 -23.29 -5.99 4.54
CA CYS A 436 -24.59 -6.44 5.08
C CYS A 436 -25.32 -5.38 5.91
N ALA A 437 -24.59 -4.41 6.46
CA ALA A 437 -25.18 -3.25 7.13
C ALA A 437 -25.74 -2.19 6.15
N HIS A 438 -25.88 -2.53 4.86
CA HIS A 438 -26.38 -1.68 3.77
C HIS A 438 -25.45 -0.51 3.43
N LEU A 439 -24.14 -0.75 3.46
CA LEU A 439 -23.19 0.13 2.80
C LEU A 439 -23.11 -0.22 1.31
N ASP A 440 -23.96 0.39 0.52
CA ASP A 440 -23.88 0.28 -0.94
C ASP A 440 -22.60 0.97 -1.45
N GLY A 441 -21.47 0.28 -1.38
CA GLY A 441 -20.17 0.73 -1.88
C GLY A 441 -19.54 1.91 -1.14
N LYS A 442 -20.12 2.37 -0.02
CA LYS A 442 -19.57 3.45 0.80
C LYS A 442 -18.46 2.95 1.71
N THR A 443 -17.41 3.76 1.87
CA THR A 443 -16.28 3.50 2.77
C THR A 443 -16.46 4.12 4.16
N SER A 444 -17.58 4.81 4.40
CA SER A 444 -17.92 5.48 5.64
C SER A 444 -19.39 5.29 6.02
N PHE A 445 -19.68 5.42 7.32
CA PHE A 445 -21.00 5.33 7.94
C PHE A 445 -21.45 6.68 8.42
N ASN A 446 -22.72 7.03 8.21
CA ASN A 446 -23.36 8.03 9.07
C ASN A 446 -23.66 7.45 10.47
N PHE A 447 -24.02 8.31 11.42
CA PHE A 447 -24.30 7.87 12.79
C PHE A 447 -25.43 6.83 12.90
N THR A 448 -26.40 6.86 12.00
CA THR A 448 -27.51 5.90 11.99
C THR A 448 -27.06 4.51 11.56
N GLU A 449 -26.27 4.42 10.49
CA GLU A 449 -25.69 3.17 10.00
C GLU A 449 -24.73 2.57 11.04
N TYR A 450 -23.93 3.42 11.68
CA TYR A 450 -23.06 3.05 12.79
C TYR A 450 -23.85 2.44 13.96
N THR A 451 -24.91 3.12 14.41
CA THR A 451 -25.76 2.65 15.52
C THR A 451 -26.42 1.32 15.17
N ASN A 452 -26.99 1.20 13.96
CA ASN A 452 -27.63 -0.02 13.50
C ASN A 452 -26.65 -1.19 13.45
N LEU A 453 -25.44 -0.99 12.96
CA LEU A 453 -24.40 -2.02 12.95
C LEU A 453 -24.02 -2.45 14.37
N VAL A 454 -23.70 -1.49 15.25
CA VAL A 454 -23.26 -1.79 16.62
C VAL A 454 -24.34 -2.57 17.35
N ALA A 455 -25.60 -2.12 17.27
CA ALA A 455 -26.74 -2.80 17.89
C ALA A 455 -26.97 -4.19 17.28
N LEU A 456 -26.96 -4.31 15.94
CA LEU A 456 -27.13 -5.59 15.23
C LEU A 456 -26.08 -6.59 15.69
N VAL A 457 -24.78 -6.25 15.58
CA VAL A 457 -23.70 -7.18 15.94
C VAL A 457 -23.75 -7.53 17.43
N CYS A 458 -24.02 -6.57 18.31
CA CYS A 458 -24.08 -6.83 19.76
C CYS A 458 -25.26 -7.70 20.18
N LEU A 459 -26.42 -7.58 19.54
CA LEU A 459 -27.64 -8.29 19.93
C LEU A 459 -27.79 -9.65 19.27
N MET A 460 -27.07 -9.92 18.18
CA MET A 460 -27.14 -11.23 17.51
C MET A 460 -26.69 -12.37 18.40
N GLY A 461 -27.50 -13.43 18.42
CA GLY A 461 -27.17 -14.69 19.07
C GLY A 461 -26.06 -15.44 18.33
N ARG A 462 -25.59 -16.52 18.93
CA ARG A 462 -24.56 -17.37 18.31
C ARG A 462 -25.01 -17.91 16.95
N ASP A 463 -26.22 -18.44 16.87
CA ASP A 463 -26.76 -19.00 15.63
C ASP A 463 -27.03 -17.91 14.58
N ASP A 464 -27.45 -16.71 14.99
CA ASP A 464 -27.65 -15.59 14.07
C ASP A 464 -26.33 -15.13 13.46
N LEU A 465 -25.26 -15.04 14.26
CA LEU A 465 -23.93 -14.74 13.75
C LEU A 465 -23.44 -15.82 12.77
N LEU A 466 -23.74 -17.09 13.04
CA LEU A 466 -23.41 -18.16 12.09
C LEU A 466 -24.26 -18.08 10.82
N ARG A 467 -25.55 -17.71 10.90
CA ARG A 467 -26.39 -17.47 9.72
C ARG A 467 -25.86 -16.30 8.91
N LEU A 468 -25.45 -15.23 9.58
CA LEU A 468 -24.79 -14.09 8.95
C LEU A 468 -23.55 -14.55 8.18
N LEU A 469 -22.66 -15.32 8.81
CA LEU A 469 -21.50 -15.91 8.14
C LEU A 469 -21.86 -16.81 6.96
N PHE A 470 -22.93 -17.60 7.07
CA PHE A 470 -23.35 -18.48 6.00
C PHE A 470 -23.85 -17.69 4.79
N CYS A 471 -24.74 -16.72 5.03
CA CYS A 471 -25.26 -15.80 4.02
C CYS A 471 -24.15 -14.94 3.40
N SER A 472 -23.00 -14.78 4.06
CA SER A 472 -21.85 -14.07 3.47
C SER A 472 -21.32 -14.69 2.22
N VAL A 473 -21.19 -16.00 2.32
CA VAL A 473 -20.40 -16.78 1.40
C VAL A 473 -21.32 -17.18 0.25
N ASP A 474 -22.61 -17.36 0.54
CA ASP A 474 -23.67 -17.59 -0.43
C ASP A 474 -24.14 -16.28 -1.12
N GLN A 475 -23.23 -15.61 -1.82
CA GLN A 475 -23.55 -14.38 -2.57
C GLN A 475 -24.62 -14.61 -3.65
N GLU A 476 -24.72 -15.83 -4.18
CA GLU A 476 -25.70 -16.24 -5.18
C GLU A 476 -27.08 -16.54 -4.57
N LYS A 477 -27.20 -16.54 -3.23
CA LYS A 477 -28.44 -16.86 -2.49
C LYS A 477 -29.00 -18.25 -2.86
N ASN A 478 -28.11 -19.20 -3.10
CA ASN A 478 -28.44 -20.57 -3.46
C ASN A 478 -28.97 -21.41 -2.29
N THR A 479 -28.90 -20.89 -1.05
CA THR A 479 -29.20 -21.56 0.23
C THR A 479 -28.23 -22.67 0.63
N PHE A 480 -27.15 -22.86 -0.13
CA PHE A 480 -26.08 -23.83 0.13
C PHE A 480 -24.72 -23.26 -0.26
N LEU A 481 -23.65 -23.79 0.34
CA LEU A 481 -22.28 -23.48 -0.01
C LEU A 481 -21.67 -24.60 -0.87
N SER A 482 -21.05 -24.22 -1.97
CA SER A 482 -20.15 -25.07 -2.74
C SER A 482 -18.82 -25.30 -2.02
N LYS A 483 -18.03 -26.26 -2.51
CA LYS A 483 -16.69 -26.53 -1.98
C LYS A 483 -15.79 -25.31 -2.12
N GLU A 484 -15.86 -24.63 -3.25
CA GLU A 484 -15.10 -23.44 -3.58
C GLU A 484 -15.43 -22.31 -2.61
N GLN A 485 -16.72 -22.07 -2.37
CA GLN A 485 -17.22 -21.11 -1.39
C GLN A 485 -16.73 -21.42 0.04
N TRP A 486 -16.79 -22.69 0.46
CA TRP A 486 -16.26 -23.09 1.77
C TRP A 486 -14.75 -22.84 1.89
N MET A 487 -13.97 -23.19 0.87
CA MET A 487 -12.52 -22.96 0.86
C MET A 487 -12.19 -21.47 0.96
N GLU A 488 -12.91 -20.64 0.21
CA GLU A 488 -12.78 -19.19 0.26
C GLU A 488 -13.16 -18.64 1.65
N PHE A 489 -14.28 -19.09 2.21
CA PHE A 489 -14.70 -18.73 3.57
C PHE A 489 -13.62 -19.02 4.62
N VAL A 490 -13.11 -20.25 4.67
CA VAL A 490 -12.05 -20.63 5.61
C VAL A 490 -10.78 -19.80 5.39
N SER A 491 -10.44 -19.52 4.12
CA SER A 491 -9.30 -18.67 3.78
C SER A 491 -9.47 -17.23 4.27
N ILE A 492 -10.65 -16.63 4.09
CA ILE A 492 -10.97 -15.28 4.53
C ILE A 492 -10.97 -15.18 6.06
N MET A 493 -11.64 -16.11 6.74
CA MET A 493 -11.74 -16.07 8.21
C MET A 493 -10.39 -16.30 8.89
N THR A 494 -9.47 -17.04 8.26
CA THR A 494 -8.16 -17.34 8.84
C THR A 494 -7.01 -16.48 8.30
N GLU A 495 -7.30 -15.45 7.50
CA GLU A 495 -6.29 -14.59 6.84
C GLU A 495 -5.28 -13.98 7.82
N TYR A 496 -5.75 -13.54 8.99
CA TYR A 496 -4.93 -12.90 10.03
C TYR A 496 -4.64 -13.83 11.22
N GLU A 497 -5.03 -15.09 11.13
CA GLU A 497 -4.85 -16.07 12.20
C GLU A 497 -3.52 -16.83 12.01
N THR A 498 -2.83 -17.12 13.12
CA THR A 498 -1.50 -17.75 13.06
C THR A 498 -1.55 -19.28 12.82
N ILE A 499 -2.74 -19.89 12.85
CA ILE A 499 -2.94 -21.34 12.95
C ILE A 499 -3.04 -22.00 11.56
N THR A 500 -1.94 -22.00 10.81
CA THR A 500 -1.90 -22.52 9.43
C THR A 500 -2.23 -24.02 9.26
N HIS A 501 -1.91 -24.87 10.25
CA HIS A 501 -2.19 -26.30 10.16
C HIS A 501 -3.68 -26.61 10.33
N ALA A 502 -4.37 -25.88 11.21
CA ALA A 502 -5.80 -26.08 11.46
C ALA A 502 -6.64 -25.62 10.25
N THR A 503 -6.22 -24.58 9.52
CA THR A 503 -6.85 -24.14 8.27
C THR A 503 -6.96 -25.26 7.24
N LYS A 504 -5.88 -26.05 7.03
CA LYS A 504 -5.91 -27.17 6.08
C LYS A 504 -6.87 -28.27 6.52
N SER A 505 -6.93 -28.55 7.82
CA SER A 505 -7.88 -29.52 8.37
C SER A 505 -9.32 -29.06 8.23
N ALA A 506 -9.61 -27.77 8.45
CA ALA A 506 -10.92 -27.17 8.22
C ALA A 506 -11.34 -27.19 6.74
N ILE A 507 -10.40 -27.00 5.81
CA ILE A 507 -10.67 -27.16 4.37
C ILE A 507 -11.06 -28.61 4.05
N ARG A 508 -10.29 -29.59 4.54
CA ARG A 508 -10.58 -31.02 4.35
C ARG A 508 -11.83 -31.48 5.09
N ALA A 509 -12.28 -30.74 6.10
CA ALA A 509 -13.51 -31.03 6.83
C ALA A 509 -14.72 -31.07 5.89
N PHE A 510 -14.75 -30.23 4.85
CA PHE A 510 -15.82 -30.23 3.86
C PHE A 510 -15.96 -31.58 3.15
N GLU A 511 -14.84 -32.21 2.81
CA GLU A 511 -14.82 -33.52 2.14
C GLU A 511 -15.25 -34.63 3.10
N ARG A 512 -14.75 -34.59 4.35
CA ARG A 512 -15.02 -35.66 5.34
C ARG A 512 -16.41 -35.62 5.93
N TYR A 513 -16.92 -34.43 6.22
CA TYR A 513 -18.18 -34.24 6.94
C TYR A 513 -19.34 -33.88 6.03
N GLY A 514 -19.06 -33.55 4.75
CA GLY A 514 -20.07 -33.36 3.73
C GLY A 514 -20.99 -34.59 3.62
N GLU A 515 -20.39 -35.76 3.43
CA GLU A 515 -21.12 -37.04 3.31
C GLU A 515 -21.97 -37.38 4.55
N VAL A 516 -21.50 -37.03 5.75
CA VAL A 516 -22.12 -37.44 7.02
C VAL A 516 -23.28 -36.51 7.42
N TYR A 517 -23.23 -35.22 7.07
CA TYR A 517 -24.16 -34.22 7.61
C TYR A 517 -25.18 -33.66 6.59
N GLY A 518 -25.52 -34.46 5.58
CA GLY A 518 -26.63 -34.14 4.66
C GLY A 518 -26.18 -33.53 3.33
N TYR A 519 -25.08 -34.03 2.79
CA TYR A 519 -24.76 -33.82 1.38
C TYR A 519 -25.87 -34.39 0.48
N ASP A 520 -26.33 -33.58 -0.46
CA ASP A 520 -26.80 -34.15 -1.73
C ASP A 520 -25.58 -34.65 -2.53
N ARG A 521 -25.77 -35.58 -3.47
CA ARG A 521 -24.73 -36.16 -4.36
C ARG A 521 -23.94 -35.12 -5.17
N LYS A 522 -24.28 -33.82 -5.05
CA LYS A 522 -23.78 -32.67 -5.80
C LYS A 522 -22.89 -31.72 -5.00
N HIS A 523 -22.37 -32.12 -3.85
CA HIS A 523 -21.41 -31.31 -3.07
C HIS A 523 -21.95 -29.99 -2.50
N LYS A 524 -23.17 -30.01 -1.95
CA LYS A 524 -23.86 -28.82 -1.40
C LYS A 524 -23.88 -28.84 0.13
N LEU A 525 -23.43 -27.76 0.77
CA LEU A 525 -23.42 -27.60 2.23
C LEU A 525 -24.52 -26.63 2.69
N PHE A 526 -25.56 -27.14 3.32
CA PHE A 526 -26.63 -26.33 3.93
C PHE A 526 -26.23 -25.79 5.31
N PHE A 527 -27.03 -24.87 5.86
CA PHE A 527 -26.74 -24.20 7.13
C PHE A 527 -26.54 -25.14 8.33
N ASP A 528 -27.36 -26.19 8.46
CA ASP A 528 -27.20 -27.15 9.57
C ASP A 528 -25.91 -27.96 9.45
N GLY A 529 -25.53 -28.34 8.23
CA GLY A 529 -24.24 -28.95 7.94
C GLY A 529 -23.09 -27.99 8.27
N PHE A 530 -23.21 -26.71 7.89
CA PHE A 530 -22.23 -25.67 8.21
C PHE A 530 -22.01 -25.53 9.73
N LYS A 531 -23.10 -25.49 10.52
CA LYS A 531 -23.00 -25.48 12.00
C LYS A 531 -22.26 -26.71 12.53
N LYS A 532 -22.62 -27.91 12.06
CA LYS A 532 -21.99 -29.17 12.48
C LYS A 532 -20.52 -29.24 12.10
N ILE A 533 -20.14 -28.76 10.92
CA ILE A 533 -18.73 -28.69 10.49
C ILE A 533 -17.95 -27.69 11.36
N LEU A 534 -18.54 -26.59 11.79
CA LEU A 534 -17.84 -25.61 12.64
C LEU A 534 -17.64 -26.07 14.09
N GLN A 535 -18.40 -27.03 14.60
CA GLN A 535 -18.23 -27.56 15.96
C GLN A 535 -16.81 -28.09 16.24
N PRO A 536 -16.20 -28.94 15.39
CA PRO A 536 -14.81 -29.37 15.56
C PRO A 536 -13.77 -28.30 15.17
N PHE A 537 -14.16 -27.23 14.46
CA PHE A 537 -13.25 -26.17 14.02
C PHE A 537 -13.72 -24.77 14.48
N PRO A 538 -13.89 -24.54 15.80
CA PRO A 538 -14.46 -23.29 16.30
C PRO A 538 -13.60 -22.06 15.98
N PHE A 539 -12.30 -22.25 15.79
CA PHE A 539 -11.37 -21.17 15.40
C PHE A 539 -11.70 -20.55 14.04
N VAL A 540 -12.42 -21.25 13.14
CA VAL A 540 -12.84 -20.69 11.85
C VAL A 540 -13.90 -19.60 12.05
N ALA A 541 -14.83 -19.80 12.98
CA ALA A 541 -15.85 -18.80 13.31
C ALA A 541 -15.42 -17.86 14.46
N PHE A 542 -14.30 -18.14 15.14
CA PHE A 542 -13.81 -17.30 16.24
C PHE A 542 -13.66 -15.81 15.91
N PRO A 543 -13.21 -15.39 14.70
CA PRO A 543 -13.07 -13.97 14.38
C PRO A 543 -14.36 -13.16 14.55
N ILE A 544 -15.53 -13.68 14.17
CA ILE A 544 -16.79 -12.93 14.32
C ILE A 544 -17.21 -12.84 15.79
N PHE A 545 -16.99 -13.89 16.58
CA PHE A 545 -17.29 -13.87 18.02
C PHE A 545 -16.35 -12.94 18.78
N ARG A 546 -15.06 -12.92 18.41
CA ARG A 546 -14.07 -11.98 18.94
C ARG A 546 -14.42 -10.53 18.59
N LEU A 547 -14.81 -10.29 17.34
CA LEU A 547 -15.26 -8.98 16.89
C LEU A 547 -16.50 -8.52 17.68
N GLN A 548 -17.52 -9.38 17.83
CA GLN A 548 -18.69 -9.08 18.64
C GLN A 548 -18.32 -8.74 20.08
N ALA A 549 -17.45 -9.54 20.73
CA ALA A 549 -17.03 -9.30 22.10
C ALA A 549 -16.34 -7.93 22.25
N LYS A 550 -15.43 -7.58 21.33
CA LYS A 550 -14.76 -6.27 21.35
C LYS A 550 -15.70 -5.10 21.08
N ILE A 551 -16.66 -5.25 20.17
CA ILE A 551 -17.69 -4.22 19.94
C ILE A 551 -18.54 -4.06 21.22
N LYS A 552 -18.94 -5.16 21.87
CA LYS A 552 -19.66 -5.08 23.16
C LYS A 552 -18.84 -4.32 24.21
N GLU A 553 -17.57 -4.68 24.36
CA GLU A 553 -16.65 -4.08 25.34
C GLU A 553 -16.42 -2.57 25.11
N LYS A 554 -16.18 -2.16 23.86
CA LYS A 554 -15.80 -0.78 23.52
C LYS A 554 -16.92 0.26 23.65
N HIS A 555 -18.17 -0.15 23.63
CA HIS A 555 -19.31 0.77 23.66
C HIS A 555 -19.96 0.83 25.05
N PHE A 556 -20.71 -0.19 25.46
CA PHE A 556 -21.47 -0.20 26.72
C PHE A 556 -21.10 -1.34 27.68
N GLY A 557 -20.22 -2.24 27.26
CA GLY A 557 -19.88 -3.46 27.99
C GLY A 557 -20.92 -4.57 27.86
N GLU A 558 -20.50 -5.80 28.18
CA GLU A 558 -21.32 -6.99 27.99
C GLU A 558 -22.60 -7.00 28.83
N LYS A 559 -22.56 -6.46 30.05
CA LYS A 559 -23.70 -6.41 30.97
C LYS A 559 -24.88 -5.64 30.38
N TYR A 560 -24.59 -4.50 29.74
CA TYR A 560 -25.62 -3.67 29.11
C TYR A 560 -26.30 -4.40 27.94
N TRP A 561 -25.51 -4.97 27.03
CA TRP A 561 -26.06 -5.68 25.88
C TRP A 561 -26.84 -6.94 26.27
N LYS A 562 -26.44 -7.63 27.35
CA LYS A 562 -27.23 -8.72 27.94
C LYS A 562 -28.57 -8.24 28.49
N ALA A 563 -28.61 -7.07 29.12
CA ALA A 563 -29.86 -6.49 29.62
C ALA A 563 -30.84 -6.16 28.48
N ILE A 564 -30.35 -5.55 27.39
CA ILE A 564 -31.17 -5.30 26.19
C ILE A 564 -31.65 -6.61 25.57
N SER A 565 -30.76 -7.59 25.37
CA SER A 565 -31.14 -8.88 24.81
C SER A 565 -32.22 -9.57 25.66
N THR A 566 -32.15 -9.45 26.98
CA THR A 566 -33.16 -10.00 27.90
C THR A 566 -34.49 -9.25 27.78
N LYS A 567 -34.45 -7.91 27.64
CA LYS A 567 -35.63 -7.07 27.41
C LYS A 567 -36.35 -7.49 26.11
N LEU A 568 -35.61 -7.59 25.01
CA LEU A 568 -36.13 -7.98 23.70
C LEU A 568 -36.63 -9.43 23.61
N SER A 569 -36.20 -10.31 24.52
CA SER A 569 -36.70 -11.70 24.56
C SER A 569 -38.02 -11.87 25.34
N LYS A 570 -38.42 -10.84 26.09
CA LYS A 570 -39.65 -10.83 26.88
C LYS A 570 -40.83 -10.21 26.13
N ASP A 571 -40.52 -9.30 25.21
CA ASP A 571 -41.45 -8.71 24.25
C ASP A 571 -41.63 -9.65 23.05
#